data_AF-E2A2A3-F1
#
_entry.id   AF-E2A2A3-F1
#
_cell.length_a   1.000
_cell.length_b   1.000
_cell.length_c   1.000
_cell.angle_alpha   90.00
_cell.angle_beta   90.00
_cell.angle_gamma   90.00
#
_symmetry.space_group_name_H-M   'P 1'
#
loop_
_entity.id
_entity.type
_entity.pdbx_description
1 polymer ?
#
loop_
_entity_poly.entity_id
_entity_poly.type
_entity_poly.pdbx_seq_one_letter_code
_entity_poly.pdbx_strand_id
1 'polypeptide(L)' 'DAPARAFILNHRGHMSSHPYSKCKISGVTCEGRNIYCDVNHSLRTNEEYIRCLDEDHHKDDKSSLSILLIGMVCQVPFEY' A
#
# COMPACT_ATOMS: atom_id res chain seq x y z
N ASP A 1 -8.15 -6.34 9.25
CA ASP A 1 -8.63 -5.87 7.93
C ASP A 1 -7.57 -5.72 6.81
N ALA A 2 -6.28 -5.97 7.04
CA ALA A 2 -5.26 -5.74 5.98
C ALA A 2 -5.57 -6.39 4.60
N PRO A 3 -6.14 -7.61 4.51
CA PRO A 3 -6.53 -8.20 3.23
C PRO A 3 -7.68 -7.49 2.51
N ALA A 4 -8.73 -7.04 3.22
CA ALA A 4 -9.88 -6.41 2.57
C ALA A 4 -9.54 -5.00 2.08
N ARG A 5 -8.77 -4.24 2.86
CA ARG A 5 -8.20 -2.97 2.41
C ARG A 5 -7.35 -3.13 1.16
N ALA A 6 -6.48 -4.14 1.12
CA ALA A 6 -5.65 -4.42 -0.06
C ALA A 6 -6.46 -4.79 -1.29
N PHE A 7 -7.56 -5.51 -1.10
CA PHE A 7 -8.50 -5.83 -2.15
C PHE A 7 -9.20 -4.57 -2.69
N ILE A 8 -9.84 -3.80 -1.82
CA ILE A 8 -10.60 -2.59 -2.22
C ILE A 8 -9.68 -1.53 -2.84
N LEU A 9 -8.50 -1.31 -2.26
CA LEU A 9 -7.53 -0.31 -2.76
C LEU A 9 -6.62 -0.82 -3.88
N ASN A 10 -6.84 -2.04 -4.35
CA ASN A 10 -6.09 -2.71 -5.41
C ASN A 10 -4.55 -2.60 -5.28
N HIS A 11 -4.03 -2.92 -4.10
CA HIS A 11 -2.59 -2.99 -3.84
C HIS A 11 -2.17 -4.38 -3.35
N ARG A 12 -0.87 -4.60 -3.22
CA ARG A 12 -0.31 -5.83 -2.66
C ARG A 12 -0.53 -5.90 -1.15
N GLY A 13 -1.07 -7.02 -0.68
CA GLY A 13 -1.48 -7.19 0.71
C GLY A 13 -0.32 -7.38 1.68
N HIS A 14 -0.67 -7.61 2.96
CA HIS A 14 0.24 -7.72 4.10
C HIS A 14 1.43 -8.67 3.93
N MET A 15 1.33 -9.68 3.05
CA MET A 15 2.38 -10.66 2.75
C MET A 15 3.34 -10.22 1.63
N SER A 16 3.17 -9.03 1.07
CA SER A 16 4.12 -8.44 0.10
C SER A 16 5.33 -7.85 0.82
N SER A 17 6.43 -7.64 0.10
CA SER A 17 7.55 -6.81 0.54
C SER A 17 7.23 -5.31 0.59
N HIS A 18 6.11 -4.85 0.02
CA HIS A 18 5.69 -3.45 0.02
C HIS A 18 4.21 -3.30 0.43
N PRO A 19 3.80 -3.73 1.64
CA PRO A 19 2.38 -3.94 1.96
C PRO A 19 1.65 -2.68 2.44
N TYR A 20 2.38 -1.65 2.88
CA TYR A 20 1.80 -0.59 3.70
C TYR A 20 1.41 0.60 2.85
N SER A 21 0.19 1.13 2.99
CA SER A 21 -0.31 2.17 2.07
C SER A 21 0.16 3.59 2.41
N LYS A 22 0.53 3.89 3.68
CA LYS A 22 0.89 5.25 4.10
C LYS A 22 2.33 5.65 3.80
N CYS A 23 3.26 4.71 3.72
CA CYS A 23 4.67 5.00 3.44
C CYS A 23 5.33 3.89 2.61
N LYS A 24 6.33 4.27 1.80
CA LYS A 24 7.07 3.42 0.86
C LYS A 24 8.03 2.48 1.58
N ILE A 25 7.46 1.58 2.37
CA ILE A 25 8.18 0.53 3.07
C ILE A 25 8.60 -0.55 2.09
N SER A 26 9.85 -0.99 2.21
CA SER A 26 10.37 -2.16 1.52
C SER A 26 10.86 -3.18 2.54
N GLY A 27 10.56 -4.44 2.27
CA GLY A 27 10.93 -5.58 3.09
C GLY A 27 11.80 -6.56 2.33
N VAL A 28 12.64 -7.28 3.06
CA VAL A 28 13.45 -8.38 2.53
C VAL A 28 12.84 -9.70 2.93
N THR A 29 12.73 -10.62 1.97
CA THR A 29 12.29 -11.99 2.25
C THR A 29 13.41 -12.78 2.92
N CYS A 30 13.19 -13.25 4.14
CA CYS A 30 14.08 -14.13 4.87
C CYS A 30 13.26 -15.31 5.40
N GLU A 31 13.68 -16.54 5.09
CA GLU A 31 12.98 -17.77 5.51
C GLU A 31 11.47 -17.78 5.18
N GLY A 32 11.10 -17.22 4.02
CA GLY A 32 9.69 -17.14 3.58
C GLY A 32 8.86 -16.07 4.29
N ARG A 33 9.49 -15.16 5.05
CA ARG A 33 8.83 -14.05 5.75
C ARG A 33 9.41 -12.72 5.29
N ASN A 34 8.58 -11.69 5.20
CA ASN A 34 9.08 -10.33 4.95
C ASN A 34 9.52 -9.69 6.26
N ILE A 35 10.75 -9.16 6.26
CA ILE A 35 11.34 -8.41 7.37
C ILE A 35 11.52 -6.96 6.93
N TYR A 36 11.09 -6.02 7.77
CA TYR A 36 11.22 -4.58 7.54
C TYR A 36 12.17 -3.99 8.57
N CYS A 37 13.39 -3.65 8.15
CA CYS A 37 14.45 -3.21 9.07
C CYS A 37 14.47 -1.69 9.27
N ASP A 38 13.98 -0.94 8.28
CA ASP A 38 14.02 0.52 8.29
C ASP A 38 12.80 1.11 8.99
N VAL A 39 13.00 2.26 9.64
CA VAL A 39 11.94 3.02 10.34
C VAL A 39 11.62 4.35 9.66
N ASN A 40 12.51 4.86 8.80
CA ASN A 40 12.38 6.13 8.12
C ASN A 40 12.00 5.90 6.65
N HIS A 41 10.70 5.92 6.38
CA HIS A 41 10.15 5.71 5.04
C HIS A 41 9.52 7.00 4.51
N SER A 42 9.64 7.23 3.20
CA SER A 42 8.93 8.32 2.55
C SER A 42 7.42 8.08 2.62
N LEU A 43 6.65 9.12 2.94
CA LEU A 43 5.19 9.05 2.95
C LEU A 43 4.65 8.96 1.52
N ARG A 44 3.56 8.22 1.31
CA ARG A 44 2.81 8.27 0.06
C ARG A 44 1.82 9.41 0.10
N THR A 45 1.70 10.10 -1.02
CA THR A 45 0.65 11.09 -1.24
C THR A 45 -0.56 10.44 -1.92
N ASN A 46 -1.74 11.06 -1.76
CA ASN A 46 -2.94 10.61 -2.48
C ASN A 46 -2.74 10.65 -4.00
N GLU A 47 -2.00 11.65 -4.51
CA GLU A 47 -1.74 11.81 -5.93
C GLU A 47 -0.87 10.66 -6.49
N GLU A 48 0.23 10.32 -5.80
CA GLU A 48 1.06 9.18 -6.18
C GLU A 48 0.27 7.87 -6.16
N TYR A 49 -0.60 7.71 -5.15
CA TYR A 49 -1.41 6.52 -4.97
C TYR A 49 -2.46 6.33 -6.08
N ILE A 50 -3.16 7.41 -6.47
CA ILE A 50 -4.15 7.39 -7.56
C ILE A 50 -3.49 7.15 -8.92
N ARG A 51 -2.27 7.64 -9.10
CA ARG A 51 -1.46 7.42 -10.30
C ARG A 51 -0.73 6.08 -10.32
N CYS A 52 -0.81 5.30 -9.23
CA CYS A 52 -0.11 4.02 -9.06
C CYS A 52 1.40 4.12 -9.35
N LEU A 53 2.08 5.17 -8.86
CA LEU A 53 3.51 5.40 -9.17
C LEU A 53 4.48 4.43 -8.47
N ASP A 54 3.98 3.58 -7.59
CA ASP A 54 4.75 2.59 -6.83
C ASP A 54 4.34 1.17 -7.28
N GLU A 55 4.98 0.67 -8.33
CA GLU A 55 4.65 -0.62 -8.96
C GLU A 55 4.88 -1.83 -8.03
N ASP A 56 5.77 -1.67 -7.05
CA ASP A 56 6.01 -2.68 -6.03
C ASP A 56 4.87 -2.74 -5.02
N HIS A 57 4.18 -1.62 -4.76
CA HIS A 57 3.00 -1.57 -3.90
C HIS A 57 1.69 -1.88 -4.64
N HIS A 58 1.51 -1.33 -5.84
CA HIS A 58 0.27 -1.44 -6.60
C HIS A 58 0.18 -2.75 -7.39
N LYS A 59 -1.04 -3.11 -7.78
CA LYS A 59 -1.28 -4.11 -8.83
C LYS A 59 -1.48 -3.40 -10.16
N ASP A 60 -1.54 -4.16 -11.26
CA ASP A 60 -1.58 -3.62 -12.63
C ASP A 60 -2.77 -2.68 -12.91
N ASP A 61 -3.86 -2.81 -12.14
CA ASP A 61 -5.08 -2.00 -12.29
C ASP A 61 -5.23 -0.88 -11.25
N LYS A 62 -6.15 0.06 -11.51
CA LYS A 62 -6.56 1.07 -10.51
C LYS A 62 -7.67 0.53 -9.61
N SER A 63 -7.69 0.98 -8.37
CA SER A 63 -8.82 0.74 -7.47
C SER A 63 -10.09 1.40 -7.98
N SER A 64 -11.25 0.75 -7.78
CA SER A 64 -12.56 1.34 -8.05
C SER A 64 -12.81 2.64 -7.27
N LEU A 65 -12.13 2.84 -6.13
CA LEU A 65 -12.23 4.06 -5.34
C LEU A 65 -11.53 5.26 -5.98
N SER A 66 -10.67 5.06 -6.99
CA SER A 66 -10.01 6.18 -7.68
C SER A 66 -11.00 7.12 -8.39
N ILE A 67 -12.22 6.63 -8.67
CA ILE A 67 -13.31 7.39 -9.31
C ILE A 67 -13.94 8.38 -8.31
N LEU A 68 -13.91 8.08 -7.01
CA LEU A 68 -14.64 8.83 -5.99
C LEU A 68 -13.88 10.07 -5.47
N LEU A 69 -12.67 10.34 -6.00
CA LEU A 69 -11.80 11.45 -5.57
C LEU A 69 -11.58 11.49 -4.04
N ILE A 70 -11.61 10.32 -3.39
CA ILE A 70 -11.35 10.18 -1.96
C ILE A 70 -9.85 10.14 -1.69
N GLY A 71 -9.41 10.66 -0.55
CA GLY A 71 -8.02 10.57 -0.13
C GLY A 71 -7.64 9.14 0.25
N MET A 72 -7.26 8.31 -0.73
CA MET A 72 -7.03 6.87 -0.53
C MET A 72 -5.93 6.52 0.48
N VAL A 73 -4.98 7.43 0.71
CA VAL A 73 -3.93 7.27 1.73
C VAL A 73 -4.39 7.78 3.10
N CYS A 74 -5.07 8.92 3.14
CA CYS A 74 -5.35 9.64 4.39
C CYS A 74 -6.74 9.35 4.99
N GLN A 75 -7.72 8.96 4.17
CA GLN A 75 -9.13 8.84 4.56
C GLN A 75 -9.61 7.38 4.65
N VAL A 76 -8.82 6.42 4.15
CA VAL A 76 -9.13 5.00 4.33
C VAL A 76 -8.68 4.57 5.74
N PRO A 77 -9.59 4.01 6.56
CA PRO A 77 -9.24 3.61 7.93
C PRO A 77 -8.12 2.57 7.98
N PHE A 78 -7.29 2.70 9.01
CA PHE A 78 -6.37 1.67 9.46
C PHE A 78 -6.78 1.27 10.86
N GLU A 79 -7.27 0.05 11.03
CA GLU A 79 -7.47 -0.52 12.36
C GLU A 79 -6.13 -1.04 12.90
N TYR A 80 -5.85 -0.72 14.16
CA TYR A 80 -4.68 -1.17 14.94
C TYR A 80 -5.09 -2.30 15.87
#